data_AF-A0A2Y9DU44-F1
#
_entry.id   AF-A0A2Y9DU44-F1
#
_cell.length_a   1.000
_cell.length_b   1.000
_cell.length_c   1.000
_cell.angle_alpha   90.00
_cell.angle_beta   90.00
_cell.angle_gamma   90.00
#
_symmetry.space_group_name_H-M   'P 1'
#
loop_
_entity.id
_entity.type
_entity.pdbx_description
1 polymer ?
#
loop_
_entity_poly.entity_id
_entity_poly.type
_entity_poly.pdbx_seq_one_letter_code
_entity_poly.pdbx_strand_id
1 'polypeptide(L)'
;MSIEDGGLPGLGRPRQARWTLMLLLSTAMYGTHAPLLALCHVDGQVPFRPSSAVLLTELTKLLLCAFSLLVGWQTWPQGAPPWRQAIPFALSALLYGANNNLVIYLQRYMDPSTYQVLSNLKIGSTALFYCFCLRHRLSTRQGLALLLLMAAGACYAAGGLQDPRNTFPGPPTAAAAGPMPLHITPLGLLLLILYCVISGLSSVYTEMLMKRQRLPLALQNLFLYSFGVLLNLGLHAGSGPGPGLLEGFSGWAALAVLSQALNGLLMSAVMKHGSSITRLFVVSCSLVVNAVLSAALLRLQLTAAFFLATLLIGLAVHLYYGSH
;
A
#
# COMPACT_ATOMS: atom_id res chain seq x y z
N MET A 1 33.72 7.30 15.77
CA MET A 1 34.35 6.47 14.73
C MET A 1 33.27 6.12 13.72
N SER A 2 33.52 6.48 12.46
CA SER A 2 32.54 6.96 11.48
C SER A 2 31.37 6.00 11.17
N ILE A 3 30.15 6.56 11.15
CA ILE A 3 28.95 5.97 10.56
C ILE A 3 28.69 6.79 9.31
N GLU A 4 29.28 6.43 8.18
CA GLU A 4 28.98 7.05 6.89
C GLU A 4 29.39 6.09 5.78
N ASP A 5 28.49 5.15 5.49
CA ASP A 5 28.43 4.43 4.22
C ASP A 5 26.95 4.18 3.93
N GLY A 6 26.46 4.73 2.81
CA GLY A 6 25.07 4.72 2.36
C GLY A 6 24.61 3.36 1.80
N GLY A 7 25.41 2.31 1.94
CA GLY A 7 24.92 0.94 1.95
C GLY A 7 24.68 0.54 3.40
N LEU A 8 23.43 0.27 3.78
CA LEU A 8 23.02 -0.22 5.11
C LEU A 8 24.18 -0.92 5.87
N PRO A 9 24.85 -0.22 6.81
CA PRO A 9 26.14 -0.67 7.33
C PRO A 9 25.98 -1.97 8.10
N GLY A 10 26.71 -3.01 7.68
CA GLY A 10 26.89 -4.25 8.44
C GLY A 10 26.25 -5.53 7.90
N LEU A 11 25.70 -5.56 6.68
CA LEU A 11 25.25 -6.82 6.05
C LEU A 11 26.27 -7.31 5.01
N GLY A 12 26.77 -8.55 5.16
CA GLY A 12 27.63 -9.15 4.14
C GLY A 12 26.97 -9.17 2.75
N ARG A 13 27.77 -9.07 1.68
CA ARG A 13 27.36 -9.05 0.26
C ARG A 13 26.13 -9.92 -0.10
N PRO A 14 26.02 -11.21 0.32
CA PRO A 14 24.85 -12.02 -0.01
C PRO A 14 23.55 -11.57 0.68
N ARG A 15 23.62 -10.97 1.87
CA ARG A 15 22.43 -10.46 2.57
C ARG A 15 21.92 -9.17 1.95
N GLN A 16 22.82 -8.30 1.49
CA GLN A 16 22.45 -7.08 0.77
C GLN A 16 21.77 -7.41 -0.57
N ALA A 17 22.30 -8.38 -1.32
CA ALA A 17 21.66 -8.84 -2.57
C ALA A 17 20.25 -9.39 -2.33
N ARG A 18 20.04 -10.20 -1.28
CA ARG A 18 18.71 -10.71 -0.90
C ARG A 18 17.74 -9.57 -0.53
N TRP A 19 18.22 -8.57 0.20
CA TRP A 19 17.42 -7.40 0.57
C TRP A 19 16.99 -6.59 -0.65
N THR A 20 17.93 -6.28 -1.54
CA THR A 20 17.63 -5.55 -2.78
C THR A 20 16.66 -6.34 -3.66
N LEU A 21 16.86 -7.65 -3.80
CA LEU A 21 15.92 -8.51 -4.54
C LEU A 21 14.51 -8.46 -3.94
N MET A 22 14.38 -8.48 -2.62
CA MET A 22 13.09 -8.38 -1.94
C MET A 22 12.41 -7.03 -2.22
N LEU A 23 13.15 -5.92 -2.19
CA LEU A 23 12.61 -4.60 -2.52
C LEU A 23 12.16 -4.52 -3.98
N LEU A 24 12.98 -5.01 -4.91
CA LEU A 24 12.63 -5.05 -6.34
C LEU A 24 11.38 -5.90 -6.60
N LEU A 25 11.29 -7.07 -5.97
CA LEU A 25 10.10 -7.93 -6.07
C LEU A 25 8.87 -7.22 -5.49
N SER A 26 9.01 -6.56 -4.34
CA SER A 26 7.92 -5.79 -3.71
C SER A 26 7.43 -4.66 -4.63
N THR A 27 8.37 -3.92 -5.24
CA THR A 27 8.06 -2.86 -6.20
C THR A 27 7.36 -3.40 -7.44
N ALA A 28 7.85 -4.52 -7.99
CA ALA A 28 7.27 -5.15 -9.17
C ALA A 28 5.84 -5.65 -8.90
N MET A 29 5.63 -6.37 -7.79
CA MET A 29 4.32 -6.91 -7.41
C MET A 29 3.31 -5.80 -7.11
N TYR A 30 3.71 -4.76 -6.38
CA TYR A 30 2.83 -3.62 -6.12
C TYR A 30 2.46 -2.88 -7.41
N GLY A 31 3.42 -2.67 -8.32
CA GLY A 31 3.21 -1.98 -9.59
C GLY A 31 2.34 -2.77 -10.57
N THR A 32 2.40 -4.10 -10.51
CA THR A 32 1.61 -5.01 -11.36
C THR A 32 0.14 -5.11 -10.91
N HIS A 33 -0.19 -4.68 -9.68
CA HIS A 33 -1.55 -4.84 -9.15
C HIS A 33 -2.60 -4.05 -9.94
N ALA A 34 -2.35 -2.77 -10.26
CA ALA A 34 -3.32 -1.94 -10.96
C ALA A 34 -3.61 -2.39 -12.40
N PRO A 35 -2.61 -2.74 -13.25
CA PRO A 35 -2.86 -3.26 -14.58
C PRO A 35 -3.53 -4.63 -14.55
N LEU A 36 -3.17 -5.48 -13.57
CA LEU A 36 -3.80 -6.77 -13.38
C LEU A 36 -5.28 -6.63 -13.00
N LEU A 37 -5.62 -5.66 -12.16
CA LEU A 37 -7.00 -5.32 -11.84
C LEU A 37 -7.74 -4.77 -13.06
N ALA A 38 -7.08 -3.95 -13.91
CA ALA A 38 -7.65 -3.47 -15.16
C ALA A 38 -8.03 -4.63 -16.12
N LEU A 39 -7.22 -5.69 -16.17
CA LEU A 39 -7.50 -6.91 -16.94
C LEU A 39 -8.67 -7.74 -16.37
N CYS A 40 -9.06 -7.52 -15.11
CA CYS A 40 -10.23 -8.18 -14.53
C CYS A 40 -11.57 -7.54 -14.95
N HIS A 41 -11.56 -6.36 -15.56
CA HIS A 41 -12.79 -5.70 -15.99
C HIS A 41 -13.43 -6.43 -17.16
N VAL A 42 -14.72 -6.71 -17.04
CA VAL A 42 -15.58 -7.21 -18.11
C VAL A 42 -16.66 -6.14 -18.31
N ASP A 43 -16.82 -5.64 -19.54
CA ASP A 43 -17.77 -4.56 -19.87
C ASP A 43 -17.61 -3.28 -19.03
N GLY A 44 -16.36 -2.96 -18.65
CA GLY A 44 -16.05 -1.75 -17.87
C GLY A 44 -16.35 -1.88 -16.37
N GLN A 45 -16.91 -2.99 -15.89
CA GLN A 45 -17.14 -3.22 -14.45
C GLN A 45 -16.31 -4.38 -13.91
N VAL A 46 -16.03 -4.32 -12.61
CA VAL A 46 -15.42 -5.43 -11.89
C VAL A 46 -16.53 -6.41 -11.52
N PRO A 47 -16.52 -7.66 -12.04
CA PRO A 47 -17.62 -8.61 -11.86
C PRO A 47 -17.77 -9.11 -10.41
N PHE A 48 -16.78 -8.87 -9.55
CA PHE A 48 -16.78 -9.29 -8.15
C PHE A 48 -16.93 -8.12 -7.19
N ARG A 49 -17.47 -8.41 -6.00
CA ARG A 49 -17.60 -7.42 -4.91
C ARG A 49 -16.22 -7.04 -4.34
N PRO A 50 -15.90 -5.74 -4.21
CA PRO A 50 -14.64 -5.30 -3.62
C PRO A 50 -14.40 -5.83 -2.19
N SER A 51 -15.44 -5.92 -1.37
CA SER A 51 -15.35 -6.46 -0.01
C SER A 51 -14.94 -7.94 0.01
N SER A 52 -15.44 -8.74 -0.95
CA SER A 52 -15.04 -10.14 -1.12
C SER A 52 -13.57 -10.27 -1.49
N ALA A 53 -13.07 -9.43 -2.41
CA ALA A 53 -11.66 -9.46 -2.82
C ALA A 53 -10.72 -9.08 -1.67
N VAL A 54 -11.09 -8.07 -0.86
CA VAL A 54 -10.30 -7.71 0.34
C VAL A 54 -10.32 -8.83 1.37
N LEU A 55 -11.48 -9.44 1.64
CA LEU A 55 -11.61 -10.57 2.56
C LEU A 55 -10.78 -11.77 2.11
N LEU A 56 -10.87 -12.16 0.83
CA LEU A 56 -10.08 -13.26 0.24
C LEU A 56 -8.59 -12.96 0.27
N THR A 57 -8.19 -11.70 0.08
CA THR A 57 -6.78 -11.28 0.19
C THR A 57 -6.26 -11.46 1.61
N GLU A 58 -6.99 -11.00 2.63
CA GLU A 58 -6.60 -11.19 4.04
C GLU A 58 -6.61 -12.68 4.44
N LEU A 59 -7.59 -13.45 3.96
CA LEU A 59 -7.64 -14.89 4.19
C LEU A 59 -6.45 -15.61 3.54
N THR A 60 -6.10 -15.26 2.31
CA THR A 60 -4.94 -15.83 1.60
C THR A 60 -3.64 -15.52 2.33
N LYS A 61 -3.46 -14.28 2.83
CA LYS A 61 -2.29 -13.93 3.66
C LYS A 61 -2.24 -14.75 4.94
N LEU A 62 -3.37 -14.91 5.62
CA LEU A 62 -3.47 -15.71 6.84
C LEU A 62 -3.08 -17.17 6.57
N LEU A 63 -3.60 -17.78 5.51
CA LEU A 63 -3.29 -19.15 5.11
C LEU A 63 -1.82 -19.32 4.75
N LEU A 64 -1.23 -18.39 4.00
CA LEU A 64 0.21 -18.42 3.66
C LEU A 64 1.09 -18.30 4.92
N CYS A 65 0.71 -17.45 5.89
CA CYS A 65 1.43 -17.36 7.17
C CYS A 65 1.28 -18.64 8.01
N ALA A 66 0.08 -19.20 8.10
CA ALA A 66 -0.16 -20.45 8.80
C ALA A 66 0.64 -21.60 8.17
N PHE A 67 0.61 -21.71 6.84
CA PHE A 67 1.38 -22.70 6.09
C PHE A 67 2.88 -22.57 6.35
N SER A 68 3.43 -21.35 6.31
CA SER A 68 4.85 -21.09 6.62
C SER A 68 5.25 -21.52 8.04
N LEU A 69 4.33 -21.48 9.01
CA LEU A 69 4.58 -21.94 10.38
C LEU A 69 4.45 -23.46 10.49
N LEU A 70 3.46 -24.07 9.82
CA LEU A 70 3.23 -25.52 9.83
C LEU A 70 4.36 -26.30 9.16
N VAL A 71 4.90 -25.81 8.05
CA VAL A 71 6.04 -26.42 7.34
C VAL A 71 7.36 -26.19 8.08
N GLY A 72 7.37 -25.36 9.13
CA GLY A 72 8.57 -25.06 9.91
C GLY A 72 9.56 -24.12 9.22
N TRP A 73 9.16 -23.44 8.14
CA TRP A 73 9.98 -22.36 7.54
C TRP A 73 10.22 -21.22 8.53
N GLN A 74 9.32 -21.03 9.49
CA GLN A 74 9.55 -20.21 10.68
C GLN A 74 9.21 -21.01 11.93
N THR A 75 10.06 -20.93 12.94
CA THR A 75 9.91 -21.67 14.20
C THR A 75 8.81 -21.06 15.06
N TRP A 76 7.82 -21.87 15.45
CA TRP A 76 6.87 -21.49 16.49
C TRP A 76 7.60 -21.30 17.83
N PRO A 77 7.30 -20.24 18.61
CA PRO A 77 7.92 -20.05 19.92
C PRO A 77 7.62 -21.24 20.84
N GLN A 78 8.64 -21.80 21.50
CA GLN A 78 8.41 -22.86 22.50
C GLN A 78 7.56 -22.31 23.65
N GLY A 79 6.43 -22.95 23.95
CA GLY A 79 5.55 -22.59 25.07
C GLY A 79 4.13 -22.17 24.66
N ALA A 80 3.41 -21.56 25.61
CA ALA A 80 2.04 -21.12 25.41
C ALA A 80 1.91 -20.00 24.35
N PRO A 81 0.84 -19.99 23.55
CA PRO A 81 0.61 -18.95 22.56
C PRO A 81 0.59 -17.56 23.21
N PRO A 82 1.34 -16.58 22.67
CA PRO A 82 1.51 -15.27 23.30
C PRO A 82 0.30 -14.34 23.02
N TRP A 83 -0.91 -14.72 23.43
CA TRP A 83 -2.14 -13.97 23.13
C TRP A 83 -2.12 -12.51 23.59
N ARG A 84 -1.46 -12.19 24.70
CA ARG A 84 -1.26 -10.80 25.15
C ARG A 84 -0.48 -9.95 24.14
N GLN A 85 0.42 -10.58 23.39
CA GLN A 85 1.19 -9.92 22.33
C GLN A 85 0.39 -9.81 21.02
N ALA A 86 -0.71 -10.57 20.88
CA ALA A 86 -1.63 -10.48 19.75
C ALA A 86 -2.55 -9.24 19.85
N ILE A 87 -2.99 -8.85 21.05
CA ILE A 87 -3.95 -7.75 21.27
C ILE A 87 -3.55 -6.43 20.57
N PRO A 88 -2.29 -5.96 20.62
CA PRO A 88 -1.90 -4.74 19.92
C PRO A 88 -2.05 -4.81 18.39
N PHE A 89 -2.00 -6.01 17.79
CA PHE A 89 -2.23 -6.17 16.35
C PHE A 89 -3.70 -5.91 15.97
N ALA A 90 -4.65 -6.04 16.90
CA ALA A 90 -6.05 -5.69 16.65
C ALA A 90 -6.19 -4.19 16.33
N LEU A 91 -5.48 -3.32 17.06
CA LEU A 91 -5.47 -1.88 16.78
C LEU A 91 -4.85 -1.59 15.40
N SER A 92 -3.75 -2.28 15.06
CA SER A 92 -3.15 -2.14 13.73
C SER A 92 -4.10 -2.58 12.61
N ALA A 93 -4.80 -3.70 12.79
CA ALA A 93 -5.79 -4.20 11.83
C ALA A 93 -6.99 -3.25 11.71
N LEU A 94 -7.46 -2.69 12.83
CA LEU A 94 -8.53 -1.69 12.86
C LEU A 94 -8.13 -0.42 12.10
N LEU A 95 -6.91 0.08 12.30
CA LEU A 95 -6.42 1.27 11.58
C LEU A 95 -6.30 1.01 10.08
N TYR A 96 -5.81 -0.16 9.65
CA TYR A 96 -5.79 -0.52 8.23
C TYR A 96 -7.19 -0.70 7.64
N GLY A 97 -8.09 -1.36 8.37
CA GLY A 97 -9.50 -1.52 7.98
C GLY A 97 -10.20 -0.17 7.84
N ALA A 98 -10.06 0.71 8.83
CA ALA A 98 -10.59 2.07 8.79
C ALA A 98 -10.02 2.86 7.60
N ASN A 99 -8.71 2.78 7.37
CA ASN A 99 -8.06 3.45 6.25
C ASN A 99 -8.65 3.00 4.90
N ASN A 100 -8.81 1.70 4.69
CA ASN A 100 -9.34 1.14 3.44
C ASN A 100 -10.80 1.56 3.20
N ASN A 101 -11.65 1.51 4.23
CA ASN A 101 -13.05 1.92 4.10
C ASN A 101 -13.20 3.43 3.89
N LEU A 102 -12.35 4.23 4.54
CA LEU A 102 -12.38 5.68 4.41
C LEU A 102 -12.07 6.13 2.98
N VAL A 103 -11.19 5.43 2.25
CA VAL A 103 -10.97 5.70 0.81
C VAL A 103 -12.25 5.53 0.00
N ILE A 104 -12.95 4.41 0.19
CA ILE A 104 -14.20 4.12 -0.54
C ILE A 104 -15.26 5.18 -0.22
N TYR A 105 -15.38 5.56 1.05
CA TYR A 105 -16.30 6.60 1.48
C TYR A 105 -15.93 7.98 0.91
N LEU A 106 -14.63 8.31 0.86
CA LEU A 106 -14.12 9.58 0.37
C LEU A 106 -14.40 9.81 -1.11
N GLN A 107 -14.46 8.75 -1.92
CA GLN A 107 -14.85 8.84 -3.34
C GLN A 107 -16.30 9.32 -3.55
N ARG A 108 -17.14 9.38 -2.51
CA ARG A 108 -18.48 9.99 -2.58
C ARG A 108 -18.45 11.52 -2.47
N TYR A 109 -17.35 12.10 -1.99
CA TYR A 109 -17.21 13.51 -1.64
C TYR A 109 -16.14 14.24 -2.44
N MET A 110 -15.35 13.49 -3.20
CA MET A 110 -14.21 13.96 -3.98
C MET A 110 -14.03 13.02 -5.17
N ASP A 111 -13.72 13.59 -6.34
CA ASP A 111 -13.44 12.81 -7.52
C ASP A 111 -12.12 11.99 -7.36
N PRO A 112 -11.99 10.83 -8.03
CA PRO A 112 -10.84 9.95 -7.86
C PRO A 112 -9.49 10.63 -8.15
N SER A 113 -9.50 11.63 -9.03
CA SER A 113 -8.31 12.27 -9.52
C SER A 113 -7.76 13.33 -8.56
N THR A 114 -8.64 14.17 -7.99
CA THR A 114 -8.33 15.07 -6.88
C THR A 114 -7.91 14.26 -5.64
N TYR A 115 -8.60 13.16 -5.36
CA TYR A 115 -8.20 12.23 -4.29
C TYR A 115 -6.77 11.73 -4.49
N GLN A 116 -6.42 11.29 -5.70
CA GLN A 116 -5.11 10.71 -5.95
C GLN A 116 -3.98 11.73 -5.74
N VAL A 117 -4.15 12.98 -6.20
CA VAL A 117 -3.19 14.06 -5.96
C VAL A 117 -3.03 14.33 -4.47
N LEU A 118 -4.14 14.57 -3.77
CA LEU A 118 -4.11 14.99 -2.37
C LEU A 118 -3.78 13.84 -1.40
N SER A 119 -4.04 12.58 -1.76
CA SER A 119 -3.70 11.41 -0.94
C SER A 119 -2.19 11.23 -0.74
N ASN A 120 -1.35 11.86 -1.59
CA ASN A 120 0.10 11.86 -1.41
C ASN A 120 0.55 12.56 -0.13
N LEU A 121 -0.31 13.40 0.49
CA LEU A 121 -0.07 13.96 1.83
C LEU A 121 0.16 12.87 2.90
N LYS A 122 -0.28 11.62 2.64
CA LYS A 122 0.05 10.47 3.50
C LYS A 122 1.56 10.29 3.69
N ILE A 123 2.39 10.62 2.69
CA ILE A 123 3.86 10.55 2.79
C ILE A 123 4.35 11.48 3.92
N GLY A 124 3.87 12.72 3.93
CA GLY A 124 4.17 13.69 4.99
C GLY A 124 3.66 13.22 6.36
N SER A 125 2.45 12.67 6.42
CA SER A 125 1.89 12.13 7.67
C SER A 125 2.71 10.96 8.22
N THR A 126 3.09 10.00 7.38
CA THR A 126 3.98 8.90 7.77
C THR A 126 5.32 9.43 8.27
N ALA A 127 5.92 10.42 7.61
CA ALA A 127 7.17 11.03 8.04
C ALA A 127 7.05 11.69 9.42
N LEU A 128 5.95 12.43 9.66
CA LEU A 128 5.66 13.05 10.94
C LEU A 128 5.54 12.01 12.06
N PHE A 129 4.73 10.96 11.86
CA PHE A 129 4.59 9.88 12.84
C PHE A 129 5.88 9.08 12.99
N TYR A 130 6.67 8.91 11.94
CA TYR A 130 7.97 8.26 12.01
C TYR A 130 8.91 9.02 12.95
N CYS A 131 8.96 10.35 12.85
CA CYS A 131 9.72 11.18 13.79
C CYS A 131 9.14 11.12 15.22
N PHE A 132 7.83 11.24 15.37
CA PHE A 132 7.18 11.34 16.68
C PHE A 132 7.14 10.00 17.45
N CYS A 133 6.67 8.94 16.81
CA CYS A 133 6.48 7.64 17.43
C CYS A 133 7.80 6.87 17.54
N LEU A 134 8.59 6.77 16.46
CA LEU A 134 9.86 6.03 16.45
C LEU A 134 11.04 6.86 16.96
N ARG A 135 10.85 8.15 17.27
CA ARG A 135 11.87 9.07 17.79
C ARG A 135 13.12 9.16 16.90
N HIS A 136 12.97 8.87 15.60
CA HIS A 136 14.02 9.10 14.62
C HIS A 136 14.08 10.58 14.25
N ARG A 137 15.29 11.09 13.97
CA ARG A 137 15.49 12.42 13.40
C ARG A 137 15.76 12.27 11.92
N LEU A 138 14.93 12.88 11.09
CA LEU A 138 15.18 12.99 9.65
C LEU A 138 16.21 14.09 9.40
N SER A 139 17.23 13.80 8.61
CA SER A 139 18.14 14.84 8.13
C SER A 139 17.43 15.75 7.13
N THR A 140 17.96 16.96 6.91
CA THR A 140 17.42 17.89 5.90
C THR A 140 17.34 17.23 4.53
N ARG A 141 18.35 16.42 4.16
CA ARG A 141 18.36 15.65 2.91
C ARG A 141 17.22 14.62 2.86
N GLN A 142 17.02 13.86 3.93
CA GLN A 142 15.92 12.89 4.01
C GLN A 142 14.55 13.58 3.97
N GLY A 143 14.39 14.74 4.61
CA GLY A 143 13.18 15.55 4.53
C GLY A 143 12.91 16.02 3.10
N LEU A 144 13.91 16.56 2.41
CA LEU A 144 13.82 16.96 1.01
C LEU A 144 13.48 15.77 0.09
N ALA A 145 14.06 14.60 0.34
CA ALA A 145 13.76 13.39 -0.43
C ALA A 145 12.27 12.99 -0.31
N LEU A 146 11.69 13.11 0.89
CA LEU A 146 10.27 12.82 1.11
C LEU A 146 9.35 13.85 0.46
N LEU A 147 9.77 15.13 0.43
CA LEU A 147 9.05 16.17 -0.31
C LEU A 147 9.08 15.91 -1.81
N LEU A 148 10.24 15.52 -2.37
CA LEU A 148 10.36 15.11 -3.77
C LEU A 148 9.48 13.89 -4.07
N LEU A 149 9.42 12.91 -3.16
CA LEU A 149 8.57 11.74 -3.29
C LEU A 149 7.08 12.10 -3.33
N MET A 150 6.65 13.04 -2.47
CA MET A 150 5.29 13.57 -2.45
C MET A 150 4.95 14.32 -3.74
N ALA A 151 5.88 15.16 -4.23
CA ALA A 151 5.73 15.87 -5.49
C ALA A 151 5.65 14.91 -6.67
N ALA A 152 6.44 13.82 -6.67
CA ALA A 152 6.41 12.81 -7.71
C ALA A 152 5.05 12.10 -7.80
N GLY A 153 4.50 11.69 -6.66
CA GLY A 153 3.16 11.08 -6.60
C GLY A 153 2.07 12.04 -7.09
N ALA A 154 2.18 13.33 -6.75
CA ALA A 154 1.24 14.35 -7.21
C ALA A 154 1.37 14.59 -8.73
N CYS A 155 2.59 14.66 -9.27
CA CYS A 155 2.85 14.77 -10.71
C CYS A 155 2.32 13.56 -11.46
N TYR A 156 2.54 12.36 -10.94
CA TYR A 156 2.03 11.11 -11.51
C TYR A 156 0.50 11.12 -11.58
N ALA A 157 -0.15 11.47 -10.47
CA ALA A 157 -1.61 11.58 -10.39
C ALA A 157 -2.15 12.63 -11.36
N ALA A 158 -1.48 13.78 -11.47
CA ALA A 158 -1.87 14.86 -12.37
C ALA A 158 -1.69 14.48 -13.84
N GLY A 159 -0.68 13.67 -14.19
CA GLY A 159 -0.49 13.13 -15.54
C GLY A 159 -1.58 12.14 -15.95
N GLY A 160 -2.17 11.43 -14.98
CA GLY A 160 -3.31 10.53 -15.20
C GLY A 160 -4.65 11.25 -15.44
N LEU A 161 -4.78 12.52 -15.04
CA LEU A 161 -5.97 13.35 -15.29
C LEU A 161 -6.30 13.53 -16.77
N GLN A 162 -5.31 13.35 -17.64
CA GLN A 162 -5.44 13.59 -19.08
C GLN A 162 -6.00 12.40 -19.85
N ASP A 163 -6.15 11.22 -19.22
CA ASP A 163 -6.72 10.06 -19.87
C ASP A 163 -8.14 9.75 -19.34
N PRO A 164 -9.20 9.94 -20.17
CA PRO A 164 -10.57 9.61 -19.81
C PRO A 164 -10.82 8.10 -19.58
N ARG A 165 -9.80 7.23 -19.72
CA ARG A 165 -9.90 5.78 -19.52
C ARG A 165 -9.41 5.27 -18.15
N ASN A 166 -8.81 6.12 -17.32
CA ASN A 166 -8.37 5.75 -15.96
C ASN A 166 -9.41 6.08 -14.86
N THR A 167 -10.62 6.45 -15.24
CA THR A 167 -11.73 6.61 -14.30
C THR A 167 -12.13 5.21 -13.81
N PHE A 168 -11.77 4.88 -12.56
CA PHE A 168 -12.50 3.87 -11.82
C PHE A 168 -14.00 4.19 -11.94
N PRO A 169 -14.84 3.28 -12.46
CA PRO A 169 -16.26 3.53 -12.50
C PRO A 169 -16.79 3.40 -11.08
N GLY A 170 -17.00 4.55 -10.44
CA GLY A 170 -18.13 4.69 -9.55
C GLY A 170 -19.43 4.38 -10.32
N PRO A 171 -20.52 4.01 -9.63
CA PRO A 171 -21.77 3.62 -10.27
C PRO A 171 -22.25 4.72 -11.23
N PRO A 172 -22.92 4.33 -12.34
CA PRO A 172 -23.33 5.27 -13.37
C PRO A 172 -24.43 6.19 -12.81
N THR A 173 -24.11 7.47 -12.61
CA THR A 173 -25.14 8.52 -12.62
C THR A 173 -24.87 9.43 -13.79
N ALA A 174 -25.80 9.36 -14.75
CA ALA A 174 -25.83 10.12 -15.97
C ALA A 174 -25.81 11.64 -15.70
N ALA A 175 -24.80 12.34 -16.21
CA ALA A 175 -24.91 13.68 -16.77
C ALA A 175 -23.61 14.02 -17.51
N ALA A 176 -23.76 14.38 -18.77
CA ALA A 176 -22.72 14.67 -19.73
C ALA A 176 -22.07 16.06 -19.54
N ALA A 177 -20.87 16.18 -20.12
CA ALA A 177 -20.32 17.38 -20.76
C ALA A 177 -20.28 18.70 -19.95
N GLY A 178 -19.13 18.96 -19.33
CA GLY A 178 -18.67 20.29 -18.89
C GLY A 178 -17.26 20.18 -18.30
N PRO A 179 -16.42 21.24 -18.32
CA PRO A 179 -15.13 21.22 -17.67
C PRO A 179 -15.35 20.92 -16.19
N MET A 180 -14.93 19.75 -15.72
CA MET A 180 -15.26 19.26 -14.38
C MET A 180 -14.81 20.28 -13.33
N PRO A 181 -15.73 20.99 -12.65
CA PRO A 181 -15.33 21.84 -11.55
C PRO A 181 -14.77 20.94 -10.46
N LEU A 182 -13.60 21.30 -9.95
CA LEU A 182 -12.92 20.65 -8.83
C LEU A 182 -13.89 20.57 -7.63
N HIS A 183 -14.64 19.47 -7.49
CA HIS A 183 -15.70 19.35 -6.50
C HIS A 183 -15.10 18.95 -5.15
N ILE A 184 -14.38 19.88 -4.53
CA ILE A 184 -13.88 19.70 -3.16
C ILE A 184 -14.96 20.14 -2.20
N THR A 185 -15.67 19.17 -1.64
CA THR A 185 -16.47 19.45 -0.44
C THR A 185 -15.53 19.67 0.75
N PRO A 186 -15.80 20.65 1.63
CA PRO A 186 -14.99 20.86 2.85
C PRO A 186 -14.98 19.63 3.75
N LEU A 187 -16.08 18.86 3.75
CA LEU A 187 -16.17 17.57 4.40
C LEU A 187 -15.22 16.54 3.76
N GLY A 188 -15.14 16.47 2.44
CA GLY A 188 -14.17 15.63 1.72
C GLY A 188 -12.72 15.97 2.09
N LEU A 189 -12.38 17.26 2.20
CA LEU A 189 -11.04 17.67 2.65
C LEU A 189 -10.74 17.21 4.09
N LEU A 190 -11.71 17.36 5.01
CA LEU A 190 -11.57 16.89 6.38
C LEU A 190 -11.37 15.37 6.45
N LEU A 191 -12.18 14.60 5.71
CA LEU A 191 -12.08 13.15 5.63
C LEU A 191 -10.76 12.70 5.00
N LEU A 192 -10.23 13.44 4.03
CA LEU A 192 -8.92 13.18 3.44
C LEU A 192 -7.78 13.42 4.46
N ILE A 193 -7.83 14.50 5.23
CA ILE A 193 -6.84 14.75 6.30
C ILE A 193 -6.87 13.60 7.30
N LEU A 194 -8.07 13.19 7.73
CA LEU A 194 -8.26 12.04 8.60
C LEU A 194 -7.69 10.75 7.96
N TYR A 195 -7.94 10.53 6.67
CA TYR A 195 -7.38 9.42 5.91
C TYR A 195 -5.85 9.43 5.94
N CYS A 196 -5.21 10.57 5.68
CA CYS A 196 -3.76 10.69 5.69
C CYS A 196 -3.19 10.41 7.08
N VAL A 197 -3.83 10.94 8.14
CA VAL A 197 -3.45 10.72 9.53
C VAL A 197 -3.54 9.23 9.91
N ILE A 198 -4.67 8.58 9.62
CA ILE A 198 -4.85 7.14 9.89
C ILE A 198 -3.84 6.32 9.07
N SER A 199 -3.59 6.67 7.81
CA SER A 199 -2.62 5.98 6.95
C SER A 199 -1.21 6.05 7.55
N GLY A 200 -0.75 7.26 7.92
CA GLY A 200 0.55 7.48 8.55
C GLY A 200 0.68 6.75 9.88
N LEU A 201 -0.31 6.90 10.75
CA LEU A 201 -0.34 6.27 12.07
C LEU A 201 -0.34 4.74 11.96
N SER A 202 -1.16 4.17 11.07
CA SER A 202 -1.25 2.72 10.88
C SER A 202 0.10 2.12 10.49
N SER A 203 0.78 2.68 9.48
CA SER A 203 2.07 2.17 9.01
C SER A 203 3.13 2.22 10.10
N VAL A 204 3.28 3.38 10.76
CA VAL A 204 4.31 3.59 11.77
C VAL A 204 4.02 2.78 13.04
N TYR A 205 2.76 2.64 13.42
CA TYR A 205 2.35 1.80 14.54
C TYR A 205 2.64 0.32 14.26
N THR A 206 2.31 -0.19 13.06
CA THR A 206 2.65 -1.56 12.67
C THR A 206 4.16 -1.79 12.70
N GLU A 207 4.95 -0.87 12.12
CA GLU A 207 6.41 -0.94 12.15
C GLU A 207 6.94 -1.01 13.59
N MET A 208 6.48 -0.10 14.44
CA MET A 208 6.86 -0.05 15.85
C MET A 208 6.53 -1.37 16.56
N LEU A 209 5.30 -1.86 16.37
CA LEU A 209 4.82 -3.10 17.00
C LEU A 209 5.65 -4.30 16.55
N MET A 210 5.88 -4.41 15.24
CA MET A 210 6.66 -5.48 14.65
C MET A 210 8.10 -5.48 15.17
N LYS A 211 8.74 -4.33 15.24
CA LYS A 211 10.12 -4.20 15.72
C LYS A 211 10.28 -4.41 17.23
N ARG A 212 9.29 -4.01 18.03
CA ARG A 212 9.33 -4.19 19.50
C ARG A 212 9.18 -5.64 19.93
N GLN A 213 8.38 -6.43 19.23
CA GLN A 213 8.15 -7.83 19.59
C GLN A 213 9.23 -8.75 19.02
N ARG A 214 9.80 -9.61 19.87
CA ARG A 214 10.77 -10.66 19.51
C ARG A 214 10.10 -11.94 18.97
N LEU A 215 8.95 -11.80 18.32
CA LEU A 215 8.24 -12.91 17.69
C LEU A 215 8.68 -13.10 16.22
N PRO A 216 8.62 -14.33 15.68
CA PRO A 216 8.77 -14.58 14.25
C PRO A 216 7.79 -13.76 13.42
N LEU A 217 8.21 -13.31 12.23
CA LEU A 217 7.41 -12.44 11.37
C LEU A 217 6.09 -13.09 10.95
N ALA A 218 6.09 -14.38 10.62
CA ALA A 218 4.89 -15.12 10.23
C ALA A 218 3.87 -15.18 11.38
N LEU A 219 4.31 -15.26 12.64
CA LEU A 219 3.41 -15.23 13.79
C LEU A 219 2.82 -13.83 14.02
N GLN A 220 3.63 -12.79 13.88
CA GLN A 220 3.14 -11.40 13.95
C GLN A 220 2.10 -11.12 12.86
N ASN A 221 2.40 -11.55 11.63
CA ASN A 221 1.50 -11.47 10.50
C ASN A 221 0.23 -12.32 10.70
N LEU A 222 0.36 -13.53 11.27
CA LEU A 222 -0.78 -14.38 11.62
C LEU A 222 -1.76 -13.62 12.52
N PHE A 223 -1.28 -12.97 13.58
CA PHE A 223 -2.14 -12.15 14.44
C PHE A 223 -2.77 -10.97 13.70
N LEU A 224 -1.96 -10.21 12.94
CA LEU A 224 -2.45 -9.06 12.17
C LEU A 224 -3.56 -9.44 11.19
N TYR A 225 -3.35 -10.49 10.39
CA TYR A 225 -4.31 -10.93 9.38
C TYR A 225 -5.50 -11.67 10.00
N SER A 226 -5.35 -12.31 11.17
CA SER A 226 -6.50 -12.89 11.89
C SER A 226 -7.51 -11.80 12.26
N PHE A 227 -7.04 -10.69 12.85
CA PHE A 227 -7.91 -9.54 13.13
C PHE A 227 -8.41 -8.87 11.85
N GLY A 228 -7.57 -8.82 10.80
CA GLY A 228 -7.96 -8.32 9.48
C GLY A 228 -9.13 -9.10 8.86
N VAL A 229 -9.08 -10.44 8.89
CA VAL A 229 -10.17 -11.32 8.42
C VAL A 229 -11.44 -11.08 9.23
N LEU A 230 -11.34 -11.02 10.56
CA LEU A 230 -12.51 -10.78 11.43
C LEU A 230 -13.21 -9.44 11.09
N LEU A 231 -12.43 -8.36 10.92
CA LEU A 231 -12.96 -7.05 10.56
C LEU A 231 -13.61 -7.07 9.17
N ASN A 232 -12.94 -7.64 8.16
CA ASN A 232 -13.46 -7.69 6.80
C ASN A 232 -14.67 -8.63 6.66
N LEU A 233 -14.75 -9.68 7.48
CA LEU A 233 -15.92 -10.55 7.54
C LEU A 233 -17.13 -9.79 8.08
N GLY A 234 -16.96 -9.01 9.14
CA GLY A 234 -18.01 -8.13 9.68
C GLY A 234 -18.49 -7.10 8.66
N LEU A 235 -17.56 -6.48 7.93
CA LEU A 235 -17.89 -5.53 6.85
C LEU A 235 -18.62 -6.19 5.68
N HIS A 236 -18.20 -7.39 5.28
CA HIS A 236 -18.85 -8.13 4.21
C HIS A 236 -20.29 -8.52 4.61
N ALA A 237 -20.48 -9.01 5.84
CA ALA A 237 -21.81 -9.33 6.38
C ALA A 237 -22.72 -8.08 6.47
N GLY A 238 -22.15 -6.92 6.80
CA GLY A 238 -22.88 -5.65 6.86
C GLY A 238 -23.15 -4.99 5.50
N SER A 239 -22.58 -5.50 4.40
CA SER A 239 -22.70 -4.89 3.06
C SER A 239 -24.05 -5.18 2.36
N GLY A 240 -24.95 -5.91 3.01
CA GLY A 240 -26.28 -6.24 2.48
C GLY A 240 -26.29 -7.37 1.43
N PRO A 241 -27.48 -7.76 0.95
CA PRO A 241 -27.64 -8.85 0.00
C PRO A 241 -26.96 -8.53 -1.33
N GLY A 242 -26.40 -9.55 -1.96
CA GLY A 242 -25.93 -9.52 -3.34
C GLY A 242 -24.97 -10.69 -3.59
N PRO A 243 -24.15 -10.62 -4.65
CA PRO A 243 -23.45 -11.79 -5.15
C PRO A 243 -22.64 -12.50 -4.07
N GLY A 244 -22.61 -13.83 -4.16
CA GLY A 244 -21.90 -14.72 -3.25
C GLY A 244 -20.41 -14.37 -3.18
N LEU A 245 -19.72 -14.85 -2.15
CA LEU A 245 -18.33 -14.48 -1.87
C LEU A 245 -17.37 -14.73 -3.05
N LEU A 246 -17.63 -15.79 -3.83
CA LEU A 246 -16.84 -16.18 -5.01
C LEU A 246 -17.54 -15.89 -6.34
N GLU A 247 -18.68 -15.20 -6.32
CA GLU A 247 -19.43 -14.93 -7.54
C GLU A 247 -18.74 -13.82 -8.35
N GLY A 248 -18.57 -14.04 -9.66
CA GLY A 248 -17.83 -13.15 -10.55
C GLY A 248 -16.30 -13.24 -10.42
N PHE A 249 -15.75 -14.19 -9.65
CA PHE A 249 -14.30 -14.40 -9.57
C PHE A 249 -13.76 -15.14 -10.81
N SER A 250 -13.03 -14.41 -11.65
CA SER A 250 -12.28 -14.96 -12.78
C SER A 250 -10.89 -15.45 -12.36
N GLY A 251 -10.20 -16.19 -13.24
CA GLY A 251 -8.79 -16.56 -13.03
C GLY A 251 -7.87 -15.35 -12.82
N TRP A 252 -8.17 -14.23 -13.50
CA TRP A 252 -7.47 -12.96 -13.29
C TRP A 252 -7.73 -12.35 -11.91
N ALA A 253 -8.96 -12.42 -11.41
CA ALA A 253 -9.30 -11.95 -10.07
C ALA A 253 -8.58 -12.79 -9.00
N ALA A 254 -8.49 -14.10 -9.17
CA ALA A 254 -7.72 -14.98 -8.29
C ALA A 254 -6.22 -14.64 -8.31
N LEU A 255 -5.64 -14.38 -9.48
CA LEU A 255 -4.25 -13.94 -9.62
C LEU A 255 -4.02 -12.57 -8.97
N ALA A 256 -4.97 -11.64 -9.09
CA ALA A 256 -4.92 -10.33 -8.43
C ALA A 256 -4.92 -10.45 -6.90
N VAL A 257 -5.79 -11.31 -6.35
CA VAL A 257 -5.85 -11.61 -4.91
C VAL A 257 -4.55 -12.25 -4.43
N LEU A 258 -4.02 -13.25 -5.16
CA LEU A 258 -2.77 -13.92 -4.80
C LEU A 258 -1.57 -12.95 -4.83
N SER A 259 -1.45 -12.17 -5.91
CA SER A 259 -0.41 -11.15 -6.05
C SER A 259 -0.49 -10.13 -4.92
N GLN A 260 -1.69 -9.67 -4.58
CA GLN A 260 -1.89 -8.70 -3.50
C GLN A 260 -1.62 -9.29 -2.11
N ALA A 261 -1.91 -10.58 -1.91
CA ALA A 261 -1.58 -11.28 -0.68
C ALA A 261 -0.05 -11.36 -0.48
N LEU A 262 0.67 -11.82 -1.51
CA LEU A 262 2.14 -11.91 -1.51
C LEU A 262 2.80 -10.53 -1.31
N ASN A 263 2.31 -9.50 -2.01
CA ASN A 263 2.74 -8.12 -1.82
C ASN A 263 2.54 -7.66 -0.36
N GLY A 264 1.42 -8.00 0.27
CA GLY A 264 1.19 -7.70 1.70
C GLY A 264 2.21 -8.37 2.64
N LEU A 265 2.59 -9.61 2.38
CA LEU A 265 3.62 -10.33 3.15
C LEU A 265 5.00 -9.68 2.98
N LEU A 266 5.35 -9.31 1.75
CA LEU A 266 6.59 -8.59 1.45
C LEU A 266 6.62 -7.22 2.14
N MET A 267 5.52 -6.46 2.10
CA MET A 267 5.42 -5.17 2.78
C MET A 267 5.55 -5.29 4.31
N SER A 268 4.99 -6.36 4.89
CA SER A 268 5.23 -6.70 6.30
C SER A 268 6.72 -6.95 6.60
N ALA A 269 7.44 -7.64 5.71
CA ALA A 269 8.88 -7.85 5.84
C ALA A 269 9.67 -6.53 5.70
N VAL A 270 9.28 -5.66 4.75
CA VAL A 270 9.85 -4.32 4.58
C VAL A 270 9.67 -3.47 5.84
N MET A 271 8.51 -3.54 6.50
CA MET A 271 8.28 -2.80 7.75
C MET A 271 9.07 -3.39 8.92
N LYS A 272 9.15 -4.73 9.04
CA LYS A 272 9.88 -5.41 10.11
C LYS A 272 11.39 -5.15 10.05
N HIS A 273 11.98 -5.25 8.86
CA HIS A 273 13.44 -5.21 8.67
C HIS A 273 13.96 -3.90 8.09
N GLY A 274 13.10 -3.09 7.48
CA GLY A 274 13.41 -1.78 6.92
C GLY A 274 12.72 -0.67 7.71
N SER A 275 11.84 0.09 7.06
CA SER A 275 11.07 1.15 7.68
C SER A 275 9.77 1.44 6.91
N SER A 276 8.83 2.13 7.55
CA SER A 276 7.64 2.68 6.88
C SER A 276 8.04 3.66 5.77
N ILE A 277 9.17 4.35 5.91
CA ILE A 277 9.71 5.21 4.84
C ILE A 277 10.18 4.38 3.65
N THR A 278 10.89 3.27 3.89
CA THR A 278 11.31 2.36 2.82
C THR A 278 10.09 1.81 2.07
N ARG A 279 9.01 1.49 2.79
CA ARG A 279 7.72 1.12 2.19
C ARG A 279 7.18 2.22 1.28
N LEU A 280 7.25 3.50 1.65
CA LEU A 280 6.84 4.62 0.79
C LEU A 280 7.68 4.70 -0.49
N PHE A 281 8.99 4.48 -0.41
CA PHE A 281 9.84 4.41 -1.60
C PHE A 281 9.45 3.24 -2.51
N VAL A 282 9.22 2.05 -1.95
CA VAL A 282 8.77 0.87 -2.73
C VAL A 282 7.45 1.18 -3.47
N VAL A 283 6.48 1.76 -2.77
CA VAL A 283 5.19 2.17 -3.36
C VAL A 283 5.39 3.23 -4.45
N SER A 284 6.27 4.21 -4.24
CA SER A 284 6.49 5.27 -5.24
C SER A 284 7.22 4.76 -6.47
N CYS A 285 8.27 3.95 -6.31
CA CYS A 285 8.94 3.27 -7.42
C CYS A 285 8.00 2.35 -8.20
N SER A 286 7.00 1.77 -7.54
CA SER A 286 6.03 0.90 -8.19
C SER A 286 5.13 1.64 -9.19
N LEU A 287 4.99 2.97 -9.06
CA LEU A 287 4.29 3.80 -10.04
C LEU A 287 4.97 3.75 -11.41
N VAL A 288 6.31 3.65 -11.44
CA VAL A 288 7.08 3.51 -12.68
C VAL A 288 6.78 2.17 -13.34
N VAL A 289 6.82 1.09 -12.55
CA VAL A 289 6.48 -0.27 -13.04
C VAL A 289 5.05 -0.32 -13.55
N ASN A 290 4.10 0.24 -12.79
CA ASN A 290 2.70 0.33 -13.17
C ASN A 290 2.52 1.03 -14.52
N ALA A 291 3.15 2.20 -14.71
CA ALA A 291 3.03 2.95 -15.95
C ALA A 291 3.62 2.22 -17.16
N VAL A 292 4.79 1.59 -17.00
CA VAL A 292 5.43 0.81 -18.07
C VAL A 292 4.57 -0.39 -18.46
N LEU A 293 4.06 -1.15 -17.48
CA LEU A 293 3.15 -2.28 -17.74
C LEU A 293 1.84 -1.81 -18.35
N SER A 294 1.28 -0.71 -17.87
CA SER A 294 0.05 -0.11 -18.41
C SER A 294 0.25 0.35 -19.86
N ALA A 295 1.38 0.98 -20.18
CA ALA A 295 1.73 1.36 -21.55
C ALA A 295 1.92 0.13 -22.45
N ALA A 296 2.56 -0.93 -21.96
CA ALA A 296 2.81 -2.15 -22.73
C ALA A 296 1.54 -2.98 -22.96
N LEU A 297 0.73 -3.21 -21.92
CA LEU A 297 -0.44 -4.09 -21.96
C LEU A 297 -1.69 -3.39 -22.49
N LEU A 298 -1.91 -2.13 -22.10
CA LEU A 298 -3.13 -1.37 -22.40
C LEU A 298 -2.91 -0.30 -23.48
N ARG A 299 -1.69 -0.20 -24.04
CA ARG A 299 -1.30 0.78 -25.07
C ARG A 299 -1.55 2.25 -24.66
N LEU A 300 -1.38 2.53 -23.38
CA LEU A 300 -1.50 3.89 -22.80
C LEU A 300 -0.34 4.79 -23.26
N GLN A 301 -0.64 6.06 -23.54
CA GLN A 301 0.37 7.06 -23.87
C GLN A 301 1.02 7.63 -22.60
N LEU A 302 2.35 7.55 -22.51
CA LEU A 302 3.10 8.13 -21.41
C LEU A 302 3.16 9.66 -21.56
N THR A 303 2.64 10.39 -20.56
CA THR A 303 2.63 11.86 -20.55
C THR A 303 3.96 12.44 -20.04
N ALA A 304 4.23 13.72 -20.34
CA ALA A 304 5.42 14.41 -19.81
C ALA A 304 5.49 14.40 -18.27
N ALA A 305 4.32 14.43 -17.61
CA ALA A 305 4.19 14.34 -16.15
C ALA A 305 4.71 13.00 -15.59
N PHE A 306 4.60 11.90 -16.35
CA PHE A 306 5.18 10.61 -15.97
C PHE A 306 6.71 10.66 -15.94
N PHE A 307 7.35 11.23 -16.97
CA PHE A 307 8.81 11.37 -17.00
C PHE A 307 9.32 12.26 -15.87
N LEU A 308 8.61 13.35 -15.58
CA LEU A 308 8.90 14.20 -14.44
C LEU A 308 8.76 13.44 -13.10
N ALA A 309 7.68 12.70 -12.90
CA ALA A 309 7.48 11.89 -11.70
C ALA A 309 8.60 10.84 -11.53
N THR A 310 9.01 10.19 -12.61
CA THR A 310 10.09 9.20 -12.61
C THR A 310 11.43 9.83 -12.24
N LEU A 311 11.74 11.00 -12.79
CA LEU A 311 12.93 11.77 -12.44
C LEU A 311 12.93 12.16 -10.95
N LEU A 312 11.81 12.66 -10.44
CA LEU A 312 11.66 13.05 -9.03
C LEU A 312 11.82 11.84 -8.09
N ILE A 313 11.28 10.67 -8.44
CA ILE A 313 11.48 9.43 -7.68
C ILE A 313 12.97 9.05 -7.66
N GLY A 314 13.65 9.09 -8.81
CA GLY A 314 15.08 8.80 -8.90
C GLY A 314 15.93 9.73 -8.04
N LEU A 315 15.66 11.04 -8.10
CA LEU A 315 16.31 12.05 -7.27
C LEU A 315 16.02 11.83 -5.77
N ALA A 316 14.78 11.49 -5.41
CA ALA A 316 14.42 11.20 -4.02
C ALA A 316 15.18 9.97 -3.48
N VAL A 317 15.28 8.89 -4.26
CA VAL A 317 16.04 7.68 -3.88
C VAL A 317 17.51 8.03 -3.70
N HIS A 318 18.11 8.76 -4.64
CA HIS A 318 19.50 9.18 -4.55
C HIS A 318 19.74 10.09 -3.34
N LEU A 319 18.84 11.03 -3.06
CA LEU A 319 18.99 11.96 -1.94
C LEU A 319 18.81 11.28 -0.57
N TYR A 320 17.97 10.24 -0.49
CA TYR A 320 17.71 9.52 0.76
C TYR A 320 18.76 8.46 1.07
N TYR A 321 19.20 7.70 0.07
CA TYR A 321 20.11 6.56 0.24
C TYR A 321 21.55 6.83 -0.26
N GLY A 322 21.78 7.92 -1.00
CA GLY A 322 23.11 8.29 -1.48
C GLY A 322 24.04 8.70 -0.35
N SER A 323 25.24 8.11 -0.33
CA SER A 323 26.33 8.48 0.56
C SER A 323 27.08 9.69 0.02
N HIS A 324 27.05 10.80 0.76
CA HIS A 324 27.96 11.92 0.55
C HIS A 324 28.31 12.61 1.86
#